data_AF-A0AB35YTR6-F1
#
_entry.id   AF-A0AB35YTR6-F1
#
_cell.length_a   1.000
_cell.length_b   1.000
_cell.length_c   1.000
_cell.angle_alpha   90.00
_cell.angle_beta   90.00
_cell.angle_gamma   90.00
#
_symmetry.space_group_name_H-M   'P 1'
#
loop_
_entity.id
_entity.type
_entity.pdbx_description
1 polymer ?
#
loop_
_entity_poly.entity_id
_entity_poly.type
_entity_poly.pdbx_seq_one_letter_code
_entity_poly.pdbx_strand_id
1 'polypeptide(L)'
;MKRFLIFIALLNSFFCFAQFTAIPDANFENYLEQNGMGDGVPNNGLVLTANIENVTELVVFSKGIQNLAGIEDFAAVELINCANNNLPILDVSQNMNLWGLNCASSNITELL
;
A
#
# COMPACT_ATOMS: atom_id res chain seq x y z
N MET A 1 -1.92 -45.04 -11.61
CA MET A 1 -2.91 -43.95 -11.48
C MET A 1 -2.85 -43.23 -10.12
N LYS A 2 -2.92 -43.92 -8.97
CA LYS A 2 -2.82 -43.27 -7.64
C LYS A 2 -1.51 -42.49 -7.38
N ARG A 3 -0.36 -43.00 -7.88
CA ARG A 3 0.95 -42.30 -7.77
C ARG A 3 1.08 -41.07 -8.68
N PHE A 4 0.31 -41.01 -9.77
CA PHE A 4 0.29 -39.88 -10.70
C PHE A 4 -0.55 -38.71 -10.15
N LEU A 5 -1.64 -39.04 -9.44
CA LEU A 5 -2.48 -38.08 -8.72
C LEU A 5 -1.73 -37.40 -7.55
N ILE A 6 -0.85 -38.14 -6.85
CA ILE A 6 0.00 -37.58 -5.79
C ILE A 6 1.02 -36.58 -6.38
N PHE A 7 1.55 -36.84 -7.57
CA PHE A 7 2.47 -35.93 -8.26
C PHE A 7 1.80 -34.61 -8.70
N ILE A 8 0.55 -34.66 -9.16
CA ILE A 8 -0.24 -33.46 -9.51
C ILE A 8 -0.60 -32.63 -8.26
N ALA A 9 -0.91 -33.30 -7.14
CA ALA A 9 -1.15 -32.61 -5.87
C ALA A 9 0.12 -31.92 -5.32
N LEU A 10 1.31 -32.51 -5.52
CA LEU A 10 2.58 -31.90 -5.13
C LEU A 10 2.98 -30.70 -6.02
N LEU A 11 2.61 -30.70 -7.30
CA LEU A 11 2.85 -29.59 -8.25
C LEU A 11 2.01 -28.34 -7.98
N ASN A 12 0.89 -28.46 -7.26
CA ASN A 12 0.06 -27.32 -6.86
C ASN A 12 0.65 -26.52 -5.67
N SER A 13 1.76 -26.99 -5.09
CA SER A 13 2.31 -26.43 -3.84
C SER A 13 3.36 -25.33 -4.06
N PHE A 14 3.59 -24.87 -5.30
CA PHE A 14 4.74 -24.00 -5.64
C PHE A 14 4.44 -22.84 -6.59
N PHE A 15 3.19 -22.36 -6.66
CA PHE A 15 2.91 -21.07 -7.29
C PHE A 15 2.82 -19.99 -6.19
N CYS A 16 3.92 -19.27 -5.97
CA CYS A 16 3.89 -18.00 -5.27
C CYS A 16 3.70 -16.92 -6.33
N PHE A 17 2.50 -16.34 -6.41
CA PHE A 17 2.27 -15.15 -7.21
C PHE A 17 2.62 -13.93 -6.35
N ALA A 18 3.35 -12.98 -6.93
CA ALA A 18 3.51 -11.68 -6.31
C ALA A 18 2.14 -11.00 -6.20
N GLN A 19 1.80 -10.54 -5.00
CA GLN A 19 0.60 -9.72 -4.78
C GLN A 19 0.92 -8.26 -5.08
N PHE A 20 -0.04 -7.59 -5.71
CA PHE A 20 0.03 -6.17 -6.00
C PHE A 20 -1.05 -5.43 -5.23
N THR A 21 -0.70 -4.22 -4.78
CA THR A 21 -1.61 -3.25 -4.17
C THR A 21 -1.90 -2.16 -5.19
N ALA A 22 -3.17 -1.79 -5.34
CA ALA A 22 -3.56 -0.70 -6.22
C ALA A 22 -3.30 0.66 -5.56
N ILE A 23 -2.55 1.52 -6.25
CA ILE A 23 -2.19 2.87 -5.84
C ILE A 23 -2.67 3.85 -6.93
N PRO A 24 -3.97 4.19 -7.00
CA PRO A 24 -4.54 4.93 -8.11
C PRO A 24 -4.06 6.40 -8.22
N ASP A 25 -3.48 6.95 -7.15
CA ASP A 25 -2.89 8.29 -7.16
C ASP A 25 -1.43 8.25 -7.63
N ALA A 26 -1.18 8.84 -8.80
CA ALA A 26 0.16 8.84 -9.39
C ALA A 26 1.22 9.54 -8.51
N ASN A 27 0.86 10.54 -7.70
CA ASN A 27 1.84 11.17 -6.80
C ASN A 27 2.18 10.27 -5.62
N PHE A 28 1.21 9.50 -5.13
CA PHE A 28 1.45 8.49 -4.09
C PHE A 28 2.31 7.35 -4.64
N GLU A 29 1.97 6.79 -5.80
CA GLU A 29 2.76 5.74 -6.45
C GLU A 29 4.19 6.20 -6.73
N ASN A 30 4.37 7.40 -7.31
CA ASN A 30 5.70 7.95 -7.58
C ASN A 30 6.53 8.14 -6.29
N TYR A 31 5.89 8.50 -5.16
CA TYR A 31 6.58 8.53 -3.87
C TYR A 31 7.06 7.13 -3.47
N LEU A 32 6.20 6.11 -3.59
CA LEU A 32 6.54 4.73 -3.21
C LEU A 32 7.68 4.19 -4.08
N GLU A 33 7.62 4.41 -5.40
CA GLU A 33 8.69 4.06 -6.34
C GLU A 33 10.03 4.68 -5.94
N GLN A 34 10.04 5.98 -5.64
CA GLN A 34 11.26 6.71 -5.28
C GLN A 34 11.86 6.29 -3.93
N ASN A 35 11.07 5.67 -3.06
CA ASN A 35 11.49 5.24 -1.72
C ASN A 35 11.69 3.72 -1.62
N GLY A 36 11.74 3.00 -2.75
CA GLY A 36 11.98 1.56 -2.78
C GLY A 36 10.79 0.72 -2.29
N MET A 37 9.60 1.33 -2.23
CA MET A 37 8.34 0.70 -1.84
C MET A 37 7.50 0.28 -3.05
N GLY A 38 7.90 0.68 -4.26
CA GLY A 38 7.18 0.42 -5.52
C GLY A 38 7.47 -0.94 -6.16
N ASP A 39 6.93 -1.19 -7.35
CA ASP A 39 7.23 -2.38 -8.16
C ASP A 39 8.33 -2.16 -9.21
N GLY A 40 8.84 -0.93 -9.32
CA GLY A 40 9.84 -0.51 -10.30
C GLY A 40 9.27 -0.03 -11.63
N VAL A 41 7.94 0.08 -11.76
CA VAL A 41 7.24 0.49 -12.97
C VAL A 41 6.39 1.74 -12.68
N PRO A 42 6.90 2.95 -12.97
CA PRO A 42 6.22 4.18 -12.56
C PRO A 42 4.94 4.47 -13.36
N ASN A 43 3.92 4.96 -12.67
CA ASN A 43 2.61 5.38 -13.17
C ASN A 43 1.76 4.23 -13.75
N ASN A 44 1.91 3.02 -13.22
CA ASN A 44 1.05 1.87 -13.54
C ASN A 44 -0.11 1.70 -12.54
N GLY A 45 -0.13 2.49 -11.47
CA GLY A 45 -1.11 2.43 -10.40
C GLY A 45 -0.98 1.20 -9.50
N LEU A 46 0.20 0.57 -9.44
CA LEU A 46 0.45 -0.67 -8.71
C LEU A 46 1.79 -0.61 -7.97
N VAL A 47 1.84 -1.29 -6.83
CA VAL A 47 3.11 -1.61 -6.15
C VAL A 47 3.07 -3.06 -5.70
N LEU A 48 4.24 -3.67 -5.45
CA LEU A 48 4.31 -4.99 -4.81
C LEU A 48 3.90 -4.87 -3.34
N THR A 49 2.87 -5.60 -2.90
CA THR A 49 2.40 -5.56 -1.50
C THR A 49 3.52 -5.89 -0.50
N ALA A 50 4.40 -6.83 -0.86
CA ALA A 50 5.56 -7.21 -0.06
C ALA A 50 6.54 -6.04 0.21
N ASN A 51 6.55 -5.01 -0.63
CA ASN A 51 7.43 -3.84 -0.49
C ASN A 51 6.85 -2.78 0.47
N ILE A 52 5.55 -2.83 0.77
CA ILE A 52 4.87 -1.88 1.67
C ILE A 52 4.42 -2.50 3.00
N GLU A 53 4.20 -3.81 3.07
CA GLU A 53 3.57 -4.47 4.22
C GLU A 53 4.36 -4.30 5.54
N ASN A 54 5.68 -4.11 5.45
CA ASN A 54 6.59 -3.94 6.59
C ASN A 54 6.97 -2.47 6.86
N VAL A 55 6.38 -1.51 6.15
CA VAL A 55 6.65 -0.08 6.36
C VAL A 55 5.97 0.37 7.65
N THR A 56 6.76 0.82 8.62
CA THR A 56 6.27 1.30 9.93
C THR A 56 5.95 2.80 9.94
N GLU A 57 6.62 3.58 9.10
CA GLU A 57 6.42 5.03 9.01
C GLU A 57 6.21 5.46 7.56
N LEU A 58 5.07 6.09 7.28
CA LEU A 58 4.75 6.66 5.98
C LEU A 58 4.72 8.18 6.04
N VAL A 59 5.72 8.83 5.42
CA VAL A 59 5.89 10.29 5.46
C VAL A 59 5.72 10.89 4.07
N VAL A 60 4.47 11.23 3.74
CA VAL A 60 4.04 11.74 2.43
C VAL A 60 3.61 13.22 2.50
N PHE A 61 4.32 14.02 3.29
CA PHE A 61 4.06 15.45 3.46
C PHE A 61 4.23 16.26 2.16
N SER A 62 3.25 17.11 1.86
CA SER A 62 3.30 18.09 0.75
C SER A 62 3.66 17.47 -0.61
N LYS A 63 3.09 16.31 -0.91
CA LYS A 63 3.35 15.56 -2.14
C LYS A 63 2.32 15.78 -3.24
N GLY A 64 1.30 16.60 -2.99
CA GLY A 64 0.21 16.81 -3.94
C GLY A 64 -0.66 15.57 -4.12
N ILE A 65 -0.69 14.68 -3.12
CA ILE A 65 -1.50 13.47 -3.13
C ILE A 65 -2.96 13.86 -2.92
N GLN A 66 -3.84 13.25 -3.69
CA GLN A 66 -5.28 13.47 -3.64
C GLN A 66 -6.06 12.23 -3.19
N ASN A 67 -5.44 11.05 -3.26
CA ASN A 67 -6.02 9.80 -2.79
C ASN A 67 -4.93 8.89 -2.18
N LEU A 68 -5.18 8.36 -0.99
CA LEU A 68 -4.30 7.40 -0.30
C LEU A 68 -4.79 5.94 -0.40
N ALA A 69 -5.73 5.62 -1.28
CA ALA A 69 -6.15 4.23 -1.53
C ALA A 69 -4.93 3.32 -1.79
N GLY A 70 -5.00 2.11 -1.24
CA GLY A 70 -3.90 1.17 -1.09
C GLY A 70 -3.13 1.31 0.22
N ILE A 71 -3.41 2.33 1.04
CA ILE A 71 -2.85 2.47 2.39
C ILE A 71 -3.30 1.34 3.32
N GLU A 72 -4.44 0.71 3.06
CA GLU A 72 -4.97 -0.45 3.78
C GLU A 72 -4.00 -1.65 3.80
N ASP A 73 -3.13 -1.78 2.79
CA ASP A 73 -2.16 -2.86 2.67
C ASP A 73 -0.82 -2.57 3.39
N PHE A 74 -0.67 -1.39 4.01
CA PHE A 74 0.46 -1.06 4.87
C PHE A 74 0.27 -1.69 6.26
N ALA A 75 0.38 -3.02 6.33
CA ALA A 75 0.03 -3.81 7.51
C ALA A 75 0.80 -3.44 8.79
N ALA A 76 2.07 -3.04 8.67
CA ALA A 76 2.92 -2.65 9.80
C ALA A 76 2.90 -1.16 10.13
N VAL A 77 2.12 -0.32 9.43
CA VAL A 77 2.22 1.14 9.62
C VAL A 77 1.75 1.56 11.00
N GLU A 78 2.59 2.35 11.64
CA GLU A 78 2.42 2.86 13.00
C GLU A 78 2.25 4.38 13.01
N LEU A 79 2.90 5.06 12.07
CA LEU A 79 2.83 6.51 11.89
C LEU A 79 2.57 6.89 10.43
N ILE A 80 1.53 7.68 10.20
CA ILE A 80 1.25 8.31 8.90
C ILE A 80 1.33 9.84 9.06
N ASN A 81 2.22 10.47 8.27
CA ASN A 81 2.24 11.91 8.09
C ASN A 81 1.85 12.26 6.65
N CYS A 82 0.59 12.66 6.49
CA CYS A 82 -0.04 13.02 5.24
C CYS A 82 -0.36 14.53 5.11
N ALA A 83 0.23 15.36 5.97
CA ALA A 83 -0.05 16.79 6.04
C ALA A 83 0.29 17.56 4.75
N ASN A 84 -0.43 18.66 4.52
CA ASN A 84 -0.34 19.52 3.32
C ASN A 84 -0.62 18.79 1.99
N ASN A 85 -1.60 17.89 1.98
CA ASN A 85 -2.13 17.27 0.75
C ASN A 85 -3.59 17.69 0.51
N ASN A 86 -4.27 17.14 -0.49
CA ASN A 86 -5.70 17.41 -0.72
C ASN A 86 -6.49 16.11 -0.73
N LEU A 87 -6.68 15.53 0.46
CA LEU A 87 -7.22 14.20 0.70
C LEU A 87 -8.65 14.32 1.23
N PRO A 88 -9.68 14.43 0.39
CA PRO A 88 -11.07 14.60 0.86
C PRO A 88 -11.55 13.40 1.69
N ILE A 89 -11.03 12.21 1.40
CA ILE A 89 -11.32 10.95 2.08
C ILE A 89 -10.00 10.33 2.52
N LEU A 90 -9.95 9.89 3.77
CA LEU A 90 -8.88 9.06 4.31
C LEU A 90 -9.50 7.86 5.03
N ASP A 91 -9.27 6.66 4.50
CA ASP A 91 -9.65 5.41 5.16
C ASP A 91 -8.39 4.75 5.72
N VAL A 92 -8.30 4.67 7.05
CA VAL A 92 -7.24 3.99 7.78
C VAL A 92 -7.80 2.87 8.65
N SER A 93 -9.03 2.43 8.38
CA SER A 93 -9.75 1.44 9.19
C SER A 93 -9.07 0.06 9.24
N GLN A 94 -8.22 -0.25 8.25
CA GLN A 94 -7.42 -1.49 8.18
C GLN A 94 -6.01 -1.34 8.75
N ASN A 95 -5.55 -0.13 9.06
CA ASN A 95 -4.20 0.11 9.61
C ASN A 95 -4.18 -0.10 11.13
N MET A 96 -4.35 -1.37 11.56
CA MET A 96 -4.57 -1.74 12.96
C MET A 96 -3.44 -1.39 13.93
N ASN A 97 -2.22 -1.16 13.43
CA ASN A 97 -1.04 -0.79 14.22
C ASN A 97 -0.84 0.74 14.33
N LEU A 98 -1.67 1.54 13.65
CA LEU A 98 -1.53 2.99 13.59
C LEU A 98 -1.76 3.61 14.96
N TRP A 99 -0.75 4.32 15.48
CA TRP A 99 -0.84 5.11 16.72
C TRP A 99 -0.63 6.60 16.49
N GLY A 100 0.01 6.99 15.39
CA GLY A 100 0.26 8.38 15.02
C GLY A 100 -0.32 8.74 13.66
N LEU A 101 -1.24 9.71 13.61
CA LEU A 101 -1.78 10.25 12.35
C LEU A 101 -1.66 11.77 12.33
N ASN A 102 -0.91 12.32 11.37
CA ASN A 102 -0.82 13.74 11.12
C ASN A 102 -1.25 14.06 9.69
N CYS A 103 -2.42 14.69 9.56
CA CYS A 103 -2.96 15.14 8.28
C CYS A 103 -3.41 16.61 8.35
N ALA A 104 -2.61 17.43 9.04
CA ALA A 104 -2.81 18.86 9.10
C ALA A 104 -2.86 19.48 7.69
N SER A 105 -3.80 20.39 7.47
CA SER A 105 -3.99 21.07 6.19
C SER A 105 -4.26 20.13 5.01
N SER A 106 -4.91 18.98 5.24
CA SER A 106 -5.19 17.99 4.18
C SER A 106 -6.61 18.01 3.60
N ASN A 107 -7.46 18.98 3.99
CA ASN A 107 -8.86 19.11 3.54
C ASN A 107 -9.73 17.84 3.70
N ILE A 108 -9.46 17.03 4.72
CA ILE A 108 -10.22 15.80 5.00
C ILE A 108 -11.67 16.16 5.37
N THR A 109 -12.61 15.59 4.62
CA THR A 109 -14.05 15.69 4.88
C THR A 109 -14.63 14.40 5.45
N GLU A 110 -13.97 13.27 5.21
CA GLU A 110 -14.34 11.95 5.70
C GLU A 110 -13.10 11.20 6.17
N LEU A 111 -13.14 10.68 7.40
CA LEU A 111 -12.11 9.86 8.02
C LEU A 111 -12.75 8.56 8.49
N LEU A 112 -12.25 7.42 8.00
CA LEU A 112 -12.74 6.07 8.29
C LEU A 112 -11.69 5.25 9.04
#